data_AF-A0A2N5A5S4-F1
#
_entry.id   AF-A0A2N5A5S4-F1
#
_cell.length_a   1.000
_cell.length_b   1.000
_cell.length_c   1.000
_cell.angle_alpha   90.00
_cell.angle_beta   90.00
_cell.angle_gamma   90.00
#
_symmetry.space_group_name_H-M   'P 1'
#
loop_
_entity.id
_entity.type
_entity.pdbx_description
1 polymer ?
#
loop_
_entity_poly.entity_id
_entity_poly.type
_entity_poly.pdbx_seq_one_letter_code
_entity_poly.pdbx_strand_id
1 'polypeptide(L)' 'MPLALFALTIGAFAIGTTEFVIVGLVPTIAQQLSISLPSAGLLVSIYALGVAIGAPVLTALTGRMPRK' A
#
# COMPACT_ATOMS: atom_id res chain seq x y z
N MET A 1 -21.90 -14.29 -8.26
CA MET A 1 -21.43 -12.99 -7.74
C MET A 1 -21.19 -12.05 -8.92
N PRO A 2 -21.54 -10.76 -8.83
CA PRO A 2 -21.29 -9.79 -9.90
C PRO A 2 -19.81 -9.76 -10.33
N LEU A 3 -19.53 -9.66 -11.63
CA LEU A 3 -18.17 -9.53 -12.19
C LEU A 3 -17.39 -8.38 -11.55
N ALA A 4 -18.07 -7.28 -11.23
CA ALA A 4 -17.49 -6.13 -10.53
C ALA A 4 -16.89 -6.49 -9.16
N LEU A 5 -17.51 -7.42 -8.41
CA LEU A 5 -16.98 -7.84 -7.12
C LEU A 5 -15.71 -8.69 -7.30
N PHE A 6 -15.64 -9.55 -8.32
CA PHE A 6 -14.41 -10.28 -8.62
C PHE A 6 -13.27 -9.34 -9.00
N ALA A 7 -13.54 -8.32 -9.83
CA ALA A 7 -12.56 -7.29 -10.16
C ALA A 7 -12.07 -6.54 -8.90
N LEU A 8 -12.97 -6.17 -8.00
CA LEU A 8 -12.63 -5.56 -6.72
C LEU A 8 -11.81 -6.49 -5.82
N THR A 9 -12.14 -7.78 -5.76
CA THR A 9 -11.38 -8.77 -4.98
C THR A 9 -9.96 -8.92 -5.51
N ILE A 10 -9.79 -9.06 -6.83
CA ILE A 10 -8.46 -9.16 -7.45
C ILE A 10 -7.66 -7.87 -7.20
N GLY A 11 -8.30 -6.70 -7.34
CA GLY A 11 -7.66 -5.42 -7.05
C GLY A 11 -7.22 -5.31 -5.59
N ALA A 12 -8.11 -5.60 -4.64
CA ALA A 12 -7.80 -5.57 -3.22
C ALA A 12 -6.70 -6.58 -2.84
N PHE A 13 -6.72 -7.77 -3.44
CA PHE A 13 -5.68 -8.79 -3.23
C PHE A 13 -4.33 -8.32 -3.78
N ALA A 14 -4.28 -7.76 -4.99
CA ALA A 14 -3.06 -7.25 -5.58
C ALA A 14 -2.46 -6.12 -4.74
N ILE A 15 -3.29 -5.15 -4.33
CA ILE A 15 -2.89 -4.05 -3.45
C ILE A 15 -2.33 -4.61 -2.13
N GLY A 16 -3.08 -5.46 -1.42
CA GLY A 16 -2.61 -6.06 -0.18
C GLY A 16 -1.30 -6.82 -0.35
N THR A 17 -1.16 -7.61 -1.42
CA THR A 17 0.08 -8.33 -1.70
C THR A 17 1.26 -7.37 -1.86
N THR A 18 1.11 -6.30 -2.66
CA THR A 18 2.19 -5.33 -2.88
C THR A 18 2.56 -4.56 -1.61
N GLU A 19 1.59 -4.27 -0.74
CA GLU A 19 1.82 -3.49 0.48
C GLU A 19 2.41 -4.32 1.63
N PHE A 20 2.05 -5.60 1.75
CA PHE A 20 2.48 -6.43 2.89
C PHE A 20 3.73 -7.26 2.60
N VAL A 21 3.99 -7.65 1.34
CA VAL A 21 5.19 -8.43 0.98
C VAL A 21 6.48 -7.68 1.34
N ILE A 22 6.49 -6.36 1.20
CA ILE A 22 7.69 -5.55 1.49
C ILE A 22 8.15 -5.69 2.94
N VAL A 23 7.23 -5.89 3.90
CA VAL A 23 7.54 -6.04 5.33
C VAL A 23 8.40 -7.29 5.57
N GLY A 24 8.13 -8.36 4.83
CA GLY A 24 8.94 -9.58 4.87
C GLY A 24 10.29 -9.44 4.14
N LEU A 25 10.40 -8.50 3.22
CA LEU A 25 11.61 -8.25 2.42
C LEU A 25 12.54 -7.19 3.03
N VAL A 26 12.12 -6.45 4.07
CA VAL A 26 12.94 -5.41 4.72
C VAL A 26 14.36 -5.91 5.09
N PRO A 27 14.54 -7.12 5.67
CA PRO A 27 15.88 -7.64 5.96
C PRO A 27 16.73 -7.84 4.69
N THR A 28 16.13 -8.36 3.63
CA THR A 28 16.80 -8.56 2.33
C THR A 28 17.20 -7.23 1.70
N ILE A 29 16.33 -6.22 1.76
CA ILE A 29 16.60 -4.86 1.26
C ILE A 29 17.77 -4.25 2.04
N ALA A 30 17.76 -4.36 3.37
CA ALA A 30 18.83 -3.86 4.23
C ALA A 30 20.18 -4.49 3.86
N GLN A 31 20.21 -5.81 3.65
CA GLN A 31 21.40 -6.54 3.23
C GLN A 31 21.88 -6.13 1.83
N GLN A 32 20.98 -6.10 0.84
CA GLN A 32 21.35 -5.81 -0.55
C GLN A 32 21.82 -4.37 -0.75
N LEU A 33 21.27 -3.42 0.00
CA LEU A 33 21.66 -2.01 -0.05
C LEU A 33 22.76 -1.65 0.95
N SER A 34 23.23 -2.61 1.76
CA SER A 34 24.23 -2.40 2.83
C SER A 34 23.84 -1.27 3.81
N ILE A 35 22.55 -1.15 4.12
CA ILE A 35 22.00 -0.17 5.09
C ILE A 35 21.54 -0.88 6.36
N SER A 36 21.34 -0.09 7.43
CA SER A 36 20.80 -0.63 8.68
C SER A 36 19.35 -1.08 8.53
N LEU A 37 18.94 -2.09 9.30
CA LEU A 37 17.54 -2.56 9.34
C LEU A 37 16.54 -1.44 9.72
N PRO A 38 16.82 -0.58 10.73
CA PRO A 38 15.96 0.57 11.01
C PRO A 38 15.81 1.53 9.82
N SER A 39 16.90 1.78 9.07
CA SER A 39 16.85 2.64 7.88
C SER A 39 15.97 2.04 6.79
N ALA A 40 16.07 0.73 6.53
CA ALA A 40 15.18 0.05 5.58
C ALA A 40 13.71 0.07 6.05
N GLY A 41 13.47 -0.02 7.36
CA GLY A 41 12.13 0.08 7.95
C GLY A 41 11.44 1.43 7.72
N LEU A 42 12.20 2.52 7.53
CA LEU A 42 11.63 3.84 7.22
C LEU A 42 10.84 3.85 5.91
N LEU A 43 11.16 2.96 4.96
CA LEU A 43 10.39 2.82 3.72
C LEU A 43 8.93 2.48 4.02
N VAL A 44 8.70 1.56 4.96
CA VAL A 44 7.35 1.16 5.40
C VAL A 44 6.67 2.28 6.17
N SER A 45 7.39 2.96 7.08
CA SER A 45 6.82 4.05 7.89
C SER A 45 6.40 5.25 7.05
N ILE A 46 7.24 5.68 6.10
CA ILE A 46 6.94 6.81 5.20
C ILE A 46 5.76 6.45 4.29
N TYR A 47 5.72 5.21 3.77
CA TYR A 47 4.58 4.72 3.00
C TYR A 47 3.28 4.78 3.83
N ALA A 48 3.29 4.24 5.05
CA ALA A 48 2.14 4.23 5.94
C ALA A 48 1.63 5.65 6.25
N LEU A 49 2.53 6.61 6.47
CA LEU A 49 2.16 8.03 6.62
C LEU A 49 1.53 8.58 5.34
N GLY A 50 2.10 8.27 4.18
CA GLY A 50 1.57 8.66 2.87
C GLY A 50 0.14 8.14 2.66
N VAL A 51 -0.13 6.88 2.98
CA VAL A 51 -1.48 6.29 2.89
C VAL A 51 -2.43 6.91 3.92
N ALA A 52 -1.99 7.07 5.17
CA ALA A 52 -2.79 7.63 6.25
C ALA A 52 -3.30 9.04 5.94
N ILE A 53 -2.52 9.83 5.21
CA ILE A 53 -2.92 11.18 4.77
C ILE A 53 -3.61 11.13 3.41
N GLY A 54 -3.06 10.37 2.46
CA GLY A 54 -3.51 10.32 1.08
C GLY A 54 -4.92 9.76 0.93
N ALA A 55 -5.27 8.71 1.68
CA ALA A 55 -6.59 8.10 1.58
C ALA A 55 -7.73 9.04 2.02
N PRO A 56 -7.67 9.72 3.19
CA PRO A 56 -8.64 10.76 3.54
C PRO A 56 -8.71 11.91 2.54
N VAL A 57 -7.55 12.39 2.06
CA VAL A 57 -7.50 13.51 1.09
C VAL A 57 -8.18 13.11 -0.22
N LEU A 58 -7.83 11.95 -0.79
CA LEU A 58 -8.46 11.44 -2.01
C LEU A 58 -9.95 11.21 -1.81
N THR A 59 -10.36 10.68 -0.66
CA THR A 59 -11.77 10.47 -0.31
C THR A 59 -12.52 11.80 -0.25
N ALA A 60 -11.95 12.84 0.36
CA ALA A 60 -12.56 14.17 0.41
C ALA A 60 -12.71 14.79 -0.98
N LEU A 61 -11.70 14.65 -1.84
CA LEU A 61 -11.70 15.21 -3.21
C LEU A 61 -12.66 14.46 -4.14
N THR A 62 -12.78 13.14 -4.00
CA THR A 62 -13.57 12.29 -4.90
C THR A 62 -14.97 11.94 -4.35
N GLY A 63 -15.28 12.33 -3.11
CA GLY A 63 -16.49 11.91 -2.41
C GLY A 63 -17.81 12.30 -3.08
N ARG A 64 -17.82 13.35 -3.91
CA ARG A 64 -19.00 13.81 -4.67
C ARG A 64 -19.05 13.28 -6.10
N MET A 65 -18.06 12.51 -6.54
CA MET A 65 -18.03 11.95 -7.89
C MET A 65 -19.12 10.86 -8.02
N PRO A 66 -19.96 10.88 -9.07
CA PRO A 66 -20.96 9.84 -9.27
C PRO A 66 -20.27 8.49 -9.46
N ARG A 67 -20.58 7.54 -8.56
CA ARG A 67 -20.04 6.18 -8.58
C ARG A 67 -20.85 5.33 -9.57
N LYS A 68 -20.17 4.59 -10.44
CA LYS A 68 -20.76 3.69 -11.45
C LYS A 68 -20.62 2.23 -11.02
#